data_AF-A0A4Q3W0K8-F1
#
_entry.id   AF-A0A4Q3W0K8-F1
#
_cell.length_a   1.000
_cell.length_b   1.000
_cell.length_c   1.000
_cell.angle_alpha   90.00
_cell.angle_beta   90.00
_cell.angle_gamma   90.00
#
_symmetry.space_group_name_H-M   'P 1'
#
loop_
_entity.id
_entity.type
_entity.pdbx_description
1 polymer ?
#
loop_
_entity_poly.entity_id
_entity_poly.type
_entity_poly.pdbx_seq_one_letter_code
_entity_poly.pdbx_strand_id
1 'polypeptide(L)' 'FLASLISLTPGTLVIDVSEDRKVMYVHGMYLADREKFVDSIKTGLEKPLLNIMR' A
#
# COMPACT_ATOMS: atom_id res chain seq x y z
N PHE A 1 9.18 1.25 4.53
CA PHE A 1 9.57 1.10 3.12
C PHE A 1 8.37 0.88 2.20
N LEU A 2 7.45 -0.05 2.53
CA LEU A 2 6.22 -0.26 1.74
C LEU A 2 5.43 1.03 1.46
N ALA A 3 5.23 1.89 2.48
CA ALA A 3 4.56 3.18 2.30
C ALA A 3 5.21 4.06 1.22
N SER A 4 6.55 4.11 1.17
CA SER A 4 7.29 4.87 0.17
C SER A 4 7.07 4.34 -1.25
N LEU A 5 6.93 3.01 -1.41
CA LEU A 5 6.61 2.40 -2.71
C LEU A 5 5.19 2.72 -3.16
N ILE A 6 4.24 2.67 -2.22
CA ILE A 6 2.84 3.04 -2.49
C ILE A 6 2.72 4.53 -2.82
N SER A 7 3.48 5.41 -2.18
CA SER A 7 3.48 6.83 -2.53
C SER A 7 4.08 7.12 -3.92
N LEU A 8 4.83 6.19 -4.51
CA LEU A 8 5.39 6.32 -5.86
C LEU A 8 4.43 5.80 -6.94
N THR A 9 3.38 5.05 -6.58
CA THR A 9 2.35 4.67 -7.54
C THR A 9 1.47 5.87 -7.89
N PRO A 10 1.31 6.23 -9.17
CA PRO A 10 0.44 7.32 -9.58
C PRO A 10 -0.99 7.10 -9.10
N GLY A 11 -1.63 8.16 -8.60
CA GLY A 11 -3.02 8.11 -8.14
C GLY A 11 -3.22 7.58 -6.72
N THR A 12 -2.15 7.36 -5.95
CA THR A 12 -2.22 6.96 -4.54
C THR A 12 -1.35 7.85 -3.65
N LEU A 13 -1.85 8.16 -2.47
CA LEU A 13 -1.17 8.96 -1.45
C LEU A 13 -1.28 8.25 -0.09
N VAL A 14 -0.15 8.00 0.56
CA VAL A 14 -0.15 7.51 1.94
C VAL A 14 -0.38 8.69 2.88
N ILE A 15 -1.41 8.59 3.74
CA ILE A 15 -1.77 9.62 4.72
C ILE A 15 -0.98 9.39 6.01
N ASP A 16 -1.12 8.20 6.59
CA ASP A 16 -0.48 7.87 7.86
C ASP A 16 -0.44 6.35 8.09
N VAL A 17 0.32 5.92 9.10
CA VAL A 17 0.40 4.54 9.59
C VAL A 17 0.00 4.53 11.06
N SER A 18 -0.84 3.58 11.47
CA SER A 18 -1.24 3.45 12.86
C SER A 18 -0.04 3.25 13.80
N GLU A 19 -0.18 3.65 15.06
CA GLU A 19 0.89 3.54 16.06
C GLU A 19 1.39 2.09 16.25
N ASP A 20 0.47 1.12 16.15
CA ASP A 20 0.78 -0.32 16.22
C ASP A 20 1.34 -0.90 14.92
N ARG A 21 1.45 -0.08 13.87
CA ARG A 21 1.95 -0.41 12.53
C ARG A 21 1.17 -1.51 11.82
N LYS A 22 -0.06 -1.80 12.23
CA LYS A 22 -0.93 -2.81 11.61
C LYS A 22 -1.83 -2.25 10.52
N VAL A 23 -2.04 -0.94 10.49
CA VAL A 23 -2.94 -0.26 9.56
C VAL A 23 -2.20 0.87 8.85
N MET A 24 -2.37 0.95 7.54
CA MET A 24 -1.89 2.07 6.73
C MET A 24 -3.10 2.75 6.09
N TYR A 25 -3.20 4.06 6.28
CA TYR A 25 -4.24 4.88 5.68
C TYR A 25 -3.73 5.39 4.34
N VAL A 26 -4.42 4.98 3.27
CA VAL A 26 -4.07 5.35 1.89
C VAL A 26 -5.27 6.01 1.24
N HIS A 27 -5.05 7.17 0.66
CA HIS A 27 -6.00 7.84 -0.22
C HIS A 27 -5.72 7.47 -1.67
N GLY A 28 -6.72 6.96 -2.38
CA GLY A 28 -6.63 6.70 -3.82
C GLY A 28 -7.51 7.66 -4.59
N MET A 29 -6.94 8.34 -5.59
CA MET A 29 -7.64 9.37 -6.38
C MET A 29 -8.60 8.75 -7.42
N TYR A 30 -8.26 7.59 -7.97
CA TYR A 30 -9.01 6.92 -9.05
C TYR A 30 -9.31 5.46 -8.70
N LEU A 31 -10.03 5.25 -7.60
CA LEU A 31 -10.36 3.92 -7.12
C LEU A 31 -11.76 3.50 -7.61
N ALA A 32 -11.80 2.52 -8.52
CA ALA A 32 -13.07 1.91 -8.96
C ALA A 32 -13.55 0.82 -8.00
N ASP A 33 -12.63 0.07 -7.41
CA ASP A 33 -12.91 -1.06 -6.52
C ASP A 33 -11.86 -1.12 -5.41
N ARG A 34 -12.33 -0.99 -4.17
CA ARG A 34 -11.47 -0.96 -2.98
C ARG A 34 -10.77 -2.28 -2.75
N GLU A 35 -11.47 -3.40 -2.91
CA GLU A 35 -10.95 -4.72 -2.58
C GLU A 35 -9.88 -5.12 -3.57
N LYS A 36 -10.12 -4.90 -4.87
CA LYS A 36 -9.11 -5.13 -5.91
C LYS A 36 -7.86 -4.29 -5.73
N PHE A 37 -8.02 -3.03 -5.29
CA PHE A 37 -6.88 -2.17 -5.00
C PHE A 37 -6.08 -2.68 -3.81
N VAL A 38 -6.74 -3.08 -2.72
CA VAL A 38 -6.04 -3.66 -1.56
C VAL A 38 -5.29 -4.93 -1.95
N ASP A 39 -5.92 -5.81 -2.74
CA ASP A 39 -5.30 -7.05 -3.19
C ASP A 39 -4.10 -6.79 -4.11
N SER A 40 -4.17 -5.80 -5.00
CA SER A 40 -3.04 -5.46 -5.87
C SER A 40 -1.83 -4.97 -5.09
N ILE A 41 -2.03 -4.16 -4.03
CA ILE A 41 -0.95 -3.71 -3.15
C ILE A 41 -0.37 -4.88 -2.34
N LYS A 42 -1.23 -5.71 -1.74
CA LYS A 42 -0.79 -6.85 -0.93
C LYS A 42 0.00 -7.87 -1.74
N THR A 43 -0.45 -8.17 -2.95
CA THR A 43 0.16 -9.19 -3.81
C THR A 43 1.30 -8.67 -4.67
N GLY A 44 1.19 -7.44 -5.18
CA GLY A 44 2.15 -6.85 -6.10
C GLY A 44 3.32 -6.12 -5.42
N LEU A 45 3.14 -5.61 -4.19
CA LEU A 45 4.18 -4.86 -3.48
C LEU A 45 4.56 -5.51 -2.15
N GLU A 46 3.59 -5.75 -1.27
CA GLU A 46 3.87 -6.21 0.10
C GLU A 46 4.51 -7.59 0.14
N LYS A 47 3.92 -8.60 -0.52
CA LYS A 47 4.47 -9.97 -0.55
C LYS A 47 5.88 -10.05 -1.17
N PRO A 48 6.14 -9.48 -2.37
CA PRO A 48 7.50 -9.48 -2.93
C PRO A 48 8.50 -8.78 -2.02
N LEU A 49 8.13 -7.64 -1.43
CA LEU A 49 9.00 -6.91 -0.52
C LEU A 49 9.38 -7.75 0.71
N LEU A 50 8.41 -8.44 1.32
CA LEU A 50 8.66 -9.32 2.47
C LEU A 50 9.62 -10.46 2.14
N ASN A 51 9.58 -10.99 0.92
CA ASN A 51 10.50 -12.05 0.49
C ASN A 51 11.93 -11.55 0.31
N ILE A 52 12.13 -10.29 -0.07
CA ILE A 52 13.46 -9.68 -0.29
C ILE A 52 14.07 -9.19 1.02
N MET A 53 13.24 -8.72 1.95
CA MET A 53 13.68 -8.19 3.25
C MET A 53 13.92 -9.27 4.32
N ARG A 54 13.67 -10.54 3.99
CA ARG A 54 13.87 -11.70 4.86
C ARG A 54 15.24 -12.34 4.68
#